data_AF-A0A533VY44-F1
#
_entry.id   AF-A0A533VY44-F1
#
_cell.length_a   1.000
_cell.length_b   1.000
_cell.length_c   1.000
_cell.angle_alpha   90.00
_cell.angle_beta   90.00
_cell.angle_gamma   90.00
#
_symmetry.space_group_name_H-M   'P 1'
#
loop_
_entity.id
_entity.type
_entity.pdbx_description
1 polymer ?
#
loop_
_entity_poly.entity_id
_entity_poly.type
_entity_poly.pdbx_seq_one_letter_code
_entity_poly.pdbx_strand_id
1 'polypeptide(L)'
;MSTAAKNSLEKVAEEFYKEVTAELEEGRAQALGSLEGVGRETTEAVAKIVEAGNKQAESLMRQITGSAELRSRNLQLRAIEEAVGEVFEMAMAKVAKATPGESEKAITHLLTEGVEFIGPEARVGCSAKDKKIVSAVIKKLNNDSSKLTLDDEDVRTIGGVVLTSADGTVKFDNTFEARLERLKPMLRREVAGLLSGGEAQTPVKSKVGEGDYPTSEPENGKVVMSPDESIAKSPTSTITGLAVGIPIKEPVDEEIQKSAAGRIRKKRERK
;
A
#
# COMPACT_ATOMS: atom_id res chain seq x y z
N MET A 1 21.73 98.94 -32.83
CA MET A 1 20.72 98.24 -31.99
C MET A 1 20.86 98.75 -30.56
N SER A 2 19.77 99.24 -29.96
CA SER A 2 19.74 99.80 -28.60
C SER A 2 20.15 98.74 -27.57
N THR A 3 20.96 99.13 -26.57
CA THR A 3 21.44 98.29 -25.46
C THR A 3 20.32 97.57 -24.70
N ALA A 4 19.12 98.19 -24.68
CA ALA A 4 17.92 97.60 -24.09
C ALA A 4 17.43 96.34 -24.83
N ALA A 5 17.53 96.31 -26.16
CA ALA A 5 17.11 95.16 -26.98
C ALA A 5 18.07 93.97 -26.86
N LYS A 6 19.35 94.23 -26.61
CA LYS A 6 20.34 93.17 -26.32
C LYS A 6 20.08 92.52 -24.97
N ASN A 7 19.89 93.34 -23.92
CA ASN A 7 19.59 92.83 -22.58
C ASN A 7 18.27 92.04 -22.50
N SER A 8 17.25 92.41 -23.28
CA SER A 8 16.01 91.62 -23.34
C SER A 8 16.19 90.29 -24.07
N LEU A 9 16.98 90.27 -25.15
CA LEU A 9 17.26 89.05 -25.90
C LEU A 9 18.06 88.05 -25.06
N GLU A 10 19.00 88.55 -24.28
CA GLU A 10 19.88 87.74 -23.42
C GLU A 10 19.11 87.13 -22.23
N LYS A 11 18.16 87.88 -21.65
CA LYS A 11 17.23 87.34 -20.63
C LYS A 11 16.31 86.25 -21.18
N VAL A 12 15.74 86.46 -22.36
CA VAL A 12 14.88 85.46 -23.01
C VAL A 12 15.67 84.20 -23.35
N ALA A 13 16.93 84.34 -23.79
CA ALA A 13 17.82 83.21 -24.01
C ALA A 13 18.14 82.46 -22.70
N GLU A 14 18.46 83.16 -21.62
CA GLU A 14 18.70 82.54 -20.30
C GLU A 14 17.48 81.81 -19.74
N GLU A 15 16.28 82.40 -19.84
CA GLU A 15 15.04 81.74 -19.43
C GLU A 15 14.77 80.49 -20.26
N PHE A 16 14.92 80.57 -21.58
CA PHE A 16 14.77 79.42 -22.47
C PHE A 16 15.78 78.31 -22.17
N TYR A 17 17.05 78.65 -21.94
CA TYR A 17 18.07 77.68 -21.54
C TYR A 17 17.71 76.99 -20.23
N LYS A 18 17.27 77.76 -19.22
CA LYS A 18 16.83 77.20 -17.93
C LYS A 18 15.64 76.25 -18.09
N GLU A 19 14.64 76.67 -18.85
CA GLU A 19 13.44 75.87 -19.12
C GLU A 19 13.77 74.55 -19.81
N VAL A 20 14.56 74.59 -20.90
CA VAL A 20 15.01 73.40 -21.63
C VAL A 20 15.85 72.48 -20.75
N THR A 21 16.75 73.03 -19.92
CA THR A 21 17.54 72.20 -18.99
C THR A 21 16.69 71.54 -17.92
N ALA A 22 15.70 72.25 -17.38
CA ALA A 22 14.79 71.70 -16.38
C ALA A 22 13.93 70.58 -16.98
N GLU A 23 13.41 70.76 -18.18
CA GLU A 23 12.61 69.75 -18.89
C GLU A 23 13.44 68.50 -19.22
N LEU A 24 14.71 68.66 -19.62
CA LEU A 24 15.65 67.55 -19.84
C LEU A 24 16.00 66.81 -18.55
N GLU A 25 16.23 67.52 -17.44
CA GLU A 25 16.50 66.92 -16.14
C GLU A 25 15.28 66.16 -15.61
N GLU A 26 14.08 66.72 -15.77
CA GLU A 26 12.83 66.06 -15.40
C GLU A 26 12.60 64.80 -16.25
N GLY A 27 12.75 64.88 -17.58
CA GLY A 27 12.63 63.72 -18.47
C GLY A 27 13.64 62.63 -18.14
N ARG A 28 14.89 63.01 -17.78
CA ARG A 28 15.92 62.05 -17.32
C ARG A 28 15.53 61.40 -15.98
N ALA A 29 15.03 62.18 -15.02
CA ALA A 29 14.60 61.66 -13.72
C ALA A 29 13.42 60.68 -13.88
N GLN A 30 12.43 61.01 -14.72
CA GLN A 30 11.30 60.13 -15.02
C GLN A 30 11.73 58.84 -15.71
N ALA A 31 12.66 58.91 -16.67
CA ALA A 31 13.19 57.73 -17.36
C ALA A 31 13.96 56.81 -16.40
N LEU A 32 14.80 57.37 -15.52
CA LEU A 32 15.51 56.61 -14.50
C LEU A 32 14.56 55.96 -13.49
N GLY A 33 13.56 56.70 -13.00
CA GLY A 33 12.55 56.15 -12.09
C GLY A 33 11.72 55.02 -12.74
N SER A 34 11.41 55.15 -14.03
CA SER A 34 10.73 54.10 -14.79
C SER A 34 11.60 52.86 -14.96
N LEU A 35 12.89 53.03 -15.25
CA LEU A 35 13.85 51.92 -15.35
C LEU A 35 14.02 51.18 -14.02
N GLU A 36 14.12 51.92 -12.92
CA GLU A 36 14.19 51.32 -11.57
C GLU A 36 12.90 50.57 -11.22
N GLY A 37 11.74 51.15 -11.53
CA GLY A 37 10.43 50.51 -11.35
C GLY A 37 10.32 49.20 -12.09
N VAL A 38 10.61 49.21 -13.41
CA VAL A 38 10.60 48.01 -14.25
C VAL A 38 11.64 46.99 -13.78
N GLY A 39 12.82 47.43 -13.35
CA GLY A 39 13.85 46.56 -12.79
C GLY A 39 13.38 45.84 -11.53
N ARG A 40 12.74 46.57 -10.60
CA ARG A 40 12.21 45.98 -9.37
C ARG A 40 11.06 45.00 -9.65
N GLU A 41 10.12 45.37 -10.51
CA GLU A 41 9.02 44.48 -10.90
C GLU A 41 9.51 43.21 -11.59
N THR A 42 10.50 43.34 -12.47
CA THR A 42 11.09 42.18 -13.18
C THR A 42 11.80 41.25 -12.21
N THR A 43 12.60 41.79 -11.29
CA THR A 43 13.30 40.97 -10.28
C THR A 43 12.33 40.24 -9.35
N GLU A 44 11.25 40.90 -8.91
CA GLU A 44 10.19 40.27 -8.13
C GLU A 44 9.43 39.19 -8.91
N ALA A 45 9.13 39.44 -10.19
CA ALA A 45 8.48 38.46 -11.06
C ALA A 45 9.36 37.22 -11.27
N VAL A 46 10.66 37.43 -11.54
CA VAL A 46 11.64 36.33 -11.68
C VAL A 46 11.75 35.54 -10.39
N ALA A 47 11.84 36.22 -9.23
CA ALA A 47 11.90 35.55 -7.93
C ALA A 47 10.67 34.67 -7.68
N LYS A 48 9.46 35.17 -7.99
CA LYS A 48 8.21 34.40 -7.87
C LYS A 48 8.17 33.18 -8.80
N ILE A 49 8.65 33.32 -10.04
CA ILE A 49 8.72 32.20 -11.00
C ILE A 49 9.68 31.13 -10.50
N VAL A 50 10.86 31.53 -10.01
CA VAL A 50 11.86 30.60 -9.47
C VAL A 50 11.33 29.90 -8.22
N GLU A 51 10.71 30.62 -7.30
CA GLU A 51 10.12 30.04 -6.09
C GLU A 51 9.00 29.04 -6.43
N ALA A 52 8.10 29.40 -7.35
CA ALA A 52 7.05 28.51 -7.81
C ALA A 52 7.62 27.25 -8.48
N GLY A 53 8.64 27.41 -9.33
CA GLY A 53 9.35 26.30 -9.96
C GLY A 53 10.01 25.36 -8.96
N ASN A 54 10.66 25.91 -7.92
CA ASN A 54 11.27 25.13 -6.85
C ASN A 54 10.22 24.35 -6.05
N LYS A 55 9.10 24.97 -5.68
CA LYS A 55 8.00 24.30 -4.99
C LYS A 55 7.40 23.16 -5.82
N GLN A 56 7.22 23.37 -7.12
CA GLN A 56 6.75 22.33 -8.04
C GLN A 56 7.74 21.18 -8.15
N ALA A 57 9.03 21.48 -8.30
CA ALA A 57 10.09 20.48 -8.37
C ALA A 57 10.15 19.64 -7.09
N GLU A 58 10.06 20.27 -5.93
CA GLU A 58 10.03 19.58 -4.63
C GLU A 58 8.81 18.67 -4.50
N SER A 59 7.62 19.16 -4.89
CA SER A 59 6.39 18.35 -4.88
C SER A 59 6.51 17.13 -5.78
N LEU A 60 7.02 17.31 -7.00
CA LEU A 60 7.23 16.21 -7.95
C LEU A 60 8.26 15.22 -7.43
N MET A 61 9.36 15.71 -6.85
CA MET A 61 10.39 14.86 -6.26
C MET A 61 9.79 13.98 -5.16
N ARG A 62 9.03 14.56 -4.22
CA ARG A 62 8.35 13.82 -3.15
C ARG A 62 7.37 12.78 -3.70
N GLN A 63 6.63 13.12 -4.75
CA GLN A 63 5.70 12.19 -5.38
C GLN A 63 6.44 11.02 -6.05
N ILE A 64 7.53 11.31 -6.78
CA ILE A 64 8.34 10.29 -7.47
C ILE A 64 8.98 9.36 -6.45
N THR A 65 9.67 9.90 -5.43
CA THR A 65 10.33 9.09 -4.40
C THR A 65 9.32 8.28 -3.61
N GLY A 66 8.22 8.89 -3.15
CA GLY A 66 7.16 8.18 -2.44
C GLY A 66 6.54 7.06 -3.29
N SER A 67 6.31 7.30 -4.58
CA SER A 67 5.80 6.27 -5.48
C SER A 67 6.80 5.12 -5.71
N ALA A 68 8.09 5.44 -5.80
CA ALA A 68 9.15 4.45 -5.99
C ALA A 68 9.32 3.57 -4.75
N GLU A 69 9.31 4.17 -3.56
CA GLU A 69 9.36 3.46 -2.28
C GLU A 69 8.15 2.52 -2.11
N LEU A 70 6.95 3.01 -2.43
CA LEU A 70 5.73 2.19 -2.38
C LEU A 70 5.80 1.01 -3.36
N ARG A 71 6.26 1.24 -4.60
CA ARG A 71 6.44 0.14 -5.57
C ARG A 71 7.46 -0.89 -5.08
N SER A 72 8.57 -0.44 -4.50
CA SER A 72 9.60 -1.33 -3.96
C SER A 72 9.04 -2.21 -2.83
N ARG A 73 8.35 -1.62 -1.86
CA ARG A 73 7.70 -2.38 -0.78
C ARG A 73 6.65 -3.36 -1.30
N ASN A 74 5.83 -2.93 -2.26
CA ASN A 74 4.81 -3.81 -2.86
C ASN A 74 5.45 -5.00 -3.59
N LEU A 75 6.57 -4.79 -4.29
CA LEU A 75 7.31 -5.87 -4.95
C LEU A 75 7.87 -6.85 -3.92
N GLN A 76 8.44 -6.34 -2.82
CA GLN A 76 8.94 -7.18 -1.73
C GLN A 76 7.82 -8.01 -1.10
N LEU A 77 6.65 -7.42 -0.83
CA LEU A 77 5.50 -8.13 -0.28
C LEU A 77 5.01 -9.22 -1.24
N ARG A 78 4.98 -8.95 -2.55
CA ARG A 78 4.62 -9.96 -3.55
C ARG A 78 5.61 -11.12 -3.57
N ALA A 79 6.91 -10.84 -3.55
CA ALA A 79 7.94 -11.88 -3.50
C ALA A 79 7.81 -12.76 -2.23
N ILE A 80 7.47 -12.16 -1.08
CA ILE A 80 7.20 -12.91 0.15
C ILE A 80 5.96 -13.81 -0.03
N GLU A 81 4.86 -13.29 -0.56
CA GLU A 81 3.63 -14.07 -0.78
C GLU A 81 3.83 -15.21 -1.77
N GLU A 82 4.57 -14.97 -2.86
CA GLU A 82 4.92 -15.99 -3.84
C GLU A 82 5.77 -17.09 -3.20
N ALA A 83 6.82 -16.74 -2.46
CA ALA A 83 7.66 -17.71 -1.77
C ALA A 83 6.89 -18.52 -0.71
N VAL A 84 5.98 -17.88 0.04
CA VAL A 84 5.10 -18.58 0.99
C VAL A 84 4.18 -19.54 0.22
N GLY A 85 3.58 -19.10 -0.89
CA GLY A 85 2.74 -19.92 -1.75
C GLY A 85 3.45 -21.18 -2.25
N GLU A 86 4.69 -21.03 -2.76
CA GLU A 86 5.50 -22.16 -3.21
C GLU A 86 5.79 -23.17 -2.09
N VAL A 87 6.13 -22.69 -0.88
CA VAL A 87 6.34 -23.56 0.29
C VAL A 87 5.06 -24.33 0.65
N PHE A 88 3.91 -23.66 0.58
CA PHE A 88 2.60 -24.28 0.82
C PHE A 88 2.30 -25.37 -0.19
N GLU A 89 2.48 -25.09 -1.48
CA GLU A 89 2.28 -26.07 -2.54
C GLU A 89 3.21 -27.27 -2.38
N MET A 90 4.49 -27.04 -2.08
CA MET A 90 5.45 -28.10 -1.81
C MET A 90 5.08 -28.94 -0.58
N ALA A 91 4.62 -28.31 0.49
CA ALA A 91 4.17 -29.00 1.68
C ALA A 91 2.93 -29.87 1.41
N MET A 92 1.93 -29.31 0.72
CA MET A 92 0.73 -30.05 0.30
C MET A 92 1.06 -31.22 -0.62
N ALA A 93 1.99 -31.04 -1.56
CA ALA A 93 2.43 -32.11 -2.45
C ALA A 93 3.16 -33.23 -1.70
N LYS A 94 3.88 -32.93 -0.61
CA LYS A 94 4.49 -33.95 0.26
C LYS A 94 3.44 -34.71 1.06
N VAL A 95 2.49 -34.00 1.66
CA VAL A 95 1.40 -34.61 2.43
C VAL A 95 0.53 -35.51 1.53
N ALA A 96 0.26 -35.09 0.29
CA ALA A 96 -0.47 -35.90 -0.68
C ALA A 96 0.23 -37.21 -1.07
N LYS A 97 1.55 -37.32 -0.85
CA LYS A 97 2.37 -38.50 -1.13
C LYS A 97 2.64 -39.36 0.10
N ALA A 98 2.04 -39.03 1.26
CA ALA A 98 2.23 -39.77 2.49
C ALA A 98 1.80 -41.24 2.33
N THR A 99 2.52 -42.14 3.00
CA THR A 99 2.18 -43.57 2.98
C THR A 99 0.94 -43.84 3.84
N PRO A 100 0.17 -44.92 3.57
CA PRO A 100 -1.04 -45.23 4.35
C PRO A 100 -0.83 -45.33 5.86
N GLY A 101 0.33 -45.82 6.31
CA GLY A 101 0.66 -45.93 7.74
C GLY A 101 0.99 -44.59 8.41
N GLU A 102 1.57 -43.64 7.66
CA GLU A 102 1.77 -42.27 8.13
C GLU A 102 0.43 -41.52 8.20
N SER A 103 -0.44 -41.73 7.21
CA SER A 103 -1.79 -41.18 7.19
C SER A 103 -2.64 -41.69 8.35
N GLU A 104 -2.57 -42.98 8.71
CA GLU A 104 -3.31 -43.53 9.87
C GLU A 104 -2.89 -42.85 11.19
N LYS A 105 -1.59 -42.68 11.42
CA LYS A 105 -1.07 -41.99 12.60
C LYS A 105 -1.50 -40.52 12.63
N ALA A 106 -1.37 -39.82 11.51
CA ALA A 106 -1.78 -38.43 11.39
C ALA A 106 -3.28 -38.27 11.67
N ILE A 107 -4.13 -39.07 11.03
CA ILE A 107 -5.59 -39.06 11.23
C ILE A 107 -5.97 -39.36 12.68
N THR A 108 -5.27 -40.29 13.33
CA THR A 108 -5.50 -40.60 14.76
C THR A 108 -5.28 -39.35 15.61
N HIS A 109 -4.15 -38.66 15.43
CA HIS A 109 -3.89 -37.41 16.16
C HIS A 109 -4.90 -36.31 15.83
N LEU A 110 -5.26 -36.13 14.56
CA LEU A 110 -6.21 -35.10 14.13
C LEU A 110 -7.62 -35.33 14.72
N LEU A 111 -8.02 -36.59 14.87
CA LEU A 111 -9.29 -36.97 15.50
C LEU A 111 -9.25 -36.77 17.01
N THR A 112 -8.16 -37.14 17.70
CA THR A 112 -8.02 -36.91 19.14
C THR A 112 -8.11 -35.43 19.48
N GLU A 113 -7.37 -34.57 18.76
CA GLU A 113 -7.46 -33.11 18.94
C GLU A 113 -8.87 -32.58 18.66
N GLY A 114 -9.54 -33.12 17.65
CA GLY A 114 -10.91 -32.75 17.33
C GLY A 114 -11.91 -33.11 18.44
N VAL A 115 -11.74 -34.29 19.05
CA VAL A 115 -12.53 -34.75 20.21
C VAL A 115 -12.27 -33.88 21.43
N GLU A 116 -11.01 -33.50 21.69
CA GLU A 116 -10.67 -32.58 22.79
C GLU A 116 -11.30 -31.19 22.59
N PHE A 117 -11.44 -30.72 21.35
CA PHE A 117 -12.02 -29.42 21.05
C PHE A 117 -13.56 -29.40 21.02
N ILE A 118 -14.20 -30.37 20.36
CA ILE A 118 -15.67 -30.42 20.21
C ILE A 118 -16.35 -31.15 21.37
N GLY A 119 -15.68 -32.12 21.97
CA GLY A 119 -16.25 -33.05 22.95
C GLY A 119 -16.41 -34.49 22.42
N PRO A 120 -16.88 -35.41 23.28
CA PRO A 120 -16.86 -36.85 23.01
C PRO A 120 -17.84 -37.30 21.93
N GLU A 121 -18.86 -36.52 21.56
CA GLU A 121 -19.86 -36.87 20.54
C GLU A 121 -19.74 -35.94 19.31
N ALA A 122 -19.28 -36.48 18.18
CA ALA A 122 -19.10 -35.70 16.95
C ALA A 122 -19.27 -36.53 15.68
N ARG A 123 -19.75 -35.89 14.62
CA ARG A 123 -19.76 -36.40 13.25
C ARG A 123 -18.44 -36.09 12.54
N VAL A 124 -17.87 -37.05 11.82
CA VAL A 124 -16.56 -36.94 11.17
C VAL A 124 -16.73 -37.03 9.66
N GLY A 125 -16.41 -35.94 8.96
CA GLY A 125 -16.28 -35.89 7.51
C GLY A 125 -14.83 -36.10 7.07
N CYS A 126 -14.62 -36.86 6.01
CA CYS A 126 -13.29 -37.13 5.45
C CYS A 126 -13.32 -37.24 3.93
N SER A 127 -12.13 -37.35 3.32
CA SER A 127 -12.01 -37.62 1.88
C SER A 127 -12.42 -39.07 1.56
N ALA A 128 -12.85 -39.31 0.31
CA ALA A 128 -13.17 -40.66 -0.17
C ALA A 128 -11.99 -41.64 -0.07
N LYS A 129 -10.75 -41.13 -0.18
CA LYS A 129 -9.52 -41.94 -0.10
C LYS A 129 -9.25 -42.41 1.33
N ASP A 130 -9.53 -41.54 2.30
CA ASP A 130 -9.21 -41.77 3.70
C ASP A 130 -10.33 -42.49 4.46
N LYS A 131 -11.53 -42.59 3.88
CA LYS A 131 -12.73 -43.20 4.50
C LYS A 131 -12.47 -44.56 5.15
N LYS A 132 -11.67 -45.42 4.51
CA LYS A 132 -11.28 -46.74 5.05
C LYS A 132 -10.41 -46.60 6.30
N ILE A 133 -9.40 -45.73 6.25
CA ILE A 133 -8.46 -45.49 7.36
C ILE A 133 -9.19 -44.82 8.52
N VAL A 134 -9.95 -43.76 8.24
CA VAL A 134 -10.75 -43.02 9.22
C VAL A 134 -11.75 -43.93 9.92
N SER A 135 -12.45 -44.82 9.19
CA SER A 135 -13.39 -45.77 9.81
C SER A 135 -12.70 -46.76 10.76
N ALA A 136 -11.47 -47.19 10.45
CA ALA A 136 -10.70 -48.09 11.30
C ALA A 136 -10.21 -47.36 12.57
N VAL A 137 -9.80 -46.10 12.43
CA VAL A 137 -9.35 -45.25 13.55
C VAL A 137 -10.52 -44.87 14.46
N ILE A 138 -11.68 -44.53 13.91
CA ILE A 138 -12.91 -44.26 14.68
C ILE A 138 -13.33 -45.47 15.52
N LYS A 139 -13.24 -46.70 14.96
CA LYS A 139 -13.55 -47.92 15.73
C LYS A 139 -12.60 -48.12 16.92
N LYS A 140 -11.34 -47.70 16.80
CA LYS A 140 -10.38 -47.74 17.92
C LYS A 140 -10.73 -46.69 18.98
N LEU A 141 -10.98 -45.43 18.57
CA LEU A 141 -11.29 -44.31 19.47
C LEU A 141 -12.65 -44.43 20.17
N ASN A 142 -13.64 -45.04 19.52
CA ASN A 142 -14.97 -45.24 20.12
C ASN A 142 -14.97 -46.27 21.26
N ASN A 143 -13.91 -47.07 21.39
CA ASN A 143 -13.80 -48.08 22.45
C ASN A 143 -13.34 -47.47 23.79
N ASP A 144 -12.73 -46.28 23.76
CA ASP A 144 -12.09 -45.69 24.95
C ASP A 144 -12.98 -44.65 25.64
N SER A 145 -13.60 -43.68 24.94
CA SER A 145 -14.45 -42.64 25.58
C SER A 145 -15.32 -41.78 24.64
N SER A 146 -15.32 -42.03 23.32
CA SER A 146 -15.96 -41.15 22.34
C SER A 146 -17.07 -41.85 21.55
N LYS A 147 -18.04 -41.09 21.05
CA LYS A 147 -19.11 -41.56 20.16
C LYS A 147 -19.01 -40.79 18.83
N LEU A 148 -18.00 -41.16 18.04
CA LEU A 148 -17.77 -40.61 16.73
C LEU A 148 -18.57 -41.37 15.67
N THR A 149 -19.30 -40.64 14.83
CA THR A 149 -20.04 -41.19 13.68
C THR A 149 -19.46 -40.65 12.39
N LEU A 150 -19.27 -41.52 11.39
CA LEU A 150 -18.71 -41.12 10.10
C LEU A 150 -19.83 -40.52 9.22
N ASP A 151 -19.60 -39.34 8.64
CA ASP A 151 -20.55 -38.70 7.73
C ASP A 151 -20.53 -39.36 6.35
N ASP A 152 -21.70 -39.53 5.74
CA ASP A 152 -21.82 -40.15 4.43
C ASP A 152 -21.28 -39.28 3.29
N GLU A 153 -21.31 -37.95 3.46
CA GLU A 153 -20.80 -36.99 2.49
C GLU A 153 -19.27 -36.88 2.51
N ASP A 154 -18.67 -37.08 1.34
CA ASP A 154 -17.22 -36.96 1.18
C ASP A 154 -16.80 -35.49 1.11
N VAL A 155 -15.75 -35.14 1.86
CA VAL A 155 -15.18 -33.78 1.85
C VAL A 155 -14.16 -33.68 0.72
N ARG A 156 -14.24 -32.60 -0.08
CA ARG A 156 -13.30 -32.33 -1.18
C ARG A 156 -11.98 -31.76 -0.64
N THR A 157 -11.12 -32.64 -0.11
CA THR A 157 -9.80 -32.30 0.42
C THR A 157 -8.75 -33.33 0.03
N ILE A 158 -7.49 -32.94 0.12
CA ILE A 158 -6.33 -33.83 -0.11
C ILE A 158 -6.23 -34.85 1.04
N GLY A 159 -6.60 -34.46 2.26
CA GLY A 159 -6.72 -35.34 3.41
C GLY A 159 -7.04 -34.61 4.72
N GLY A 160 -7.04 -35.36 5.81
CA GLY A 160 -7.42 -34.87 7.14
C GLY A 160 -8.91 -35.09 7.43
N VAL A 161 -9.38 -34.49 8.52
CA VAL A 161 -10.72 -34.74 9.06
C VAL A 161 -11.41 -33.44 9.45
N VAL A 162 -12.72 -33.43 9.28
CA VAL A 162 -13.60 -32.34 9.72
C VAL A 162 -14.53 -32.92 10.76
N LEU A 163 -14.51 -32.37 11.96
CA LEU A 163 -15.43 -32.79 13.01
C LEU A 163 -16.56 -31.78 13.12
N THR A 164 -17.77 -32.27 13.31
CA THR A 164 -18.98 -31.47 13.52
C THR A 164 -19.66 -31.98 14.78
N SER A 165 -20.06 -31.10 15.69
CA SER A 165 -20.81 -31.50 16.89
C SER A 165 -22.09 -32.26 16.51
N ALA A 166 -22.60 -33.11 17.40
CA ALA A 166 -23.85 -33.85 17.19
C ALA A 166 -25.02 -32.92 16.80
N ASP A 167 -25.06 -31.72 17.38
CA ASP A 167 -26.08 -30.70 17.13
C ASP A 167 -25.84 -29.88 15.85
N GLY A 168 -24.69 -30.03 15.19
CA GLY A 168 -24.34 -29.30 13.96
C GLY A 168 -23.93 -27.85 14.15
N THR A 169 -23.93 -27.34 15.39
CA THR A 169 -23.63 -25.94 15.73
C THR A 169 -22.15 -25.59 15.63
N VAL A 170 -21.26 -26.53 15.96
CA VAL A 170 -19.81 -26.31 15.98
C VAL A 170 -19.14 -27.21 14.96
N LYS A 171 -18.30 -26.62 14.10
CA LYS A 171 -17.50 -27.32 13.10
C LYS A 171 -16.02 -27.03 13.35
N PHE A 172 -15.23 -28.08 13.51
CA PHE A 172 -13.78 -28.02 13.64
C PHE A 172 -13.13 -28.62 12.39
N ASP A 173 -12.59 -27.73 11.56
CA ASP A 173 -11.85 -28.12 10.37
C ASP A 173 -10.40 -28.44 10.74
N ASN A 174 -10.04 -29.73 10.69
CA ASN A 174 -8.67 -30.23 10.90
C ASN A 174 -8.12 -30.88 9.62
N THR A 175 -8.54 -30.36 8.46
CA THR A 175 -7.96 -30.71 7.17
C THR A 175 -6.52 -30.19 7.07
N PHE A 176 -5.70 -30.83 6.24
CA PHE A 176 -4.32 -30.40 6.06
C PHE A 176 -4.25 -28.97 5.51
N GLU A 177 -5.16 -28.63 4.58
CA GLU A 177 -5.33 -27.28 4.04
C GLU A 177 -5.63 -26.26 5.14
N ALA A 178 -6.62 -26.52 6.00
CA ALA A 178 -7.00 -25.60 7.05
C ALA A 178 -5.88 -25.41 8.09
N ARG A 179 -5.16 -26.49 8.44
CA ARG A 179 -4.00 -26.41 9.33
C ARG A 179 -2.86 -25.60 8.73
N LEU A 180 -2.52 -25.83 7.46
CA LEU A 180 -1.49 -25.05 6.78
C LEU A 180 -1.89 -23.57 6.68
N GLU A 181 -3.14 -23.26 6.35
CA GLU A 181 -3.62 -21.87 6.26
C GLU A 181 -3.49 -21.14 7.62
N ARG A 182 -3.74 -21.83 8.74
CA ARG A 182 -3.49 -21.29 10.09
C ARG A 182 -2.01 -21.03 10.38
N LEU A 183 -1.09 -21.78 9.75
CA LEU A 183 0.36 -21.59 9.89
C LEU A 183 0.91 -20.48 8.97
N LYS A 184 0.14 -20.05 7.97
CA LYS A 184 0.55 -19.05 6.97
C LYS A 184 1.03 -17.73 7.56
N PRO A 185 0.39 -17.14 8.60
CA PRO A 185 0.89 -15.91 9.21
C PRO A 185 2.27 -16.08 9.87
N MET A 186 2.54 -17.26 10.47
CA MET A 186 3.84 -17.56 11.08
C MET A 186 4.91 -17.76 10.00
N LEU A 187 4.61 -18.55 8.96
CA LEU A 187 5.51 -18.79 7.84
C LEU A 187 5.83 -17.50 7.08
N ARG A 188 4.84 -16.62 6.86
CA ARG A 188 5.04 -15.30 6.27
C ARG A 188 6.05 -14.48 7.07
N ARG A 189 6.00 -14.53 8.41
CA ARG A 189 6.96 -13.84 9.28
C ARG A 189 8.38 -14.40 9.12
N GLU A 190 8.52 -15.72 9.12
CA GLU A 190 9.83 -16.37 8.97
C GLU A 190 10.44 -16.08 7.59
N VAL A 191 9.66 -16.26 6.52
CA VAL A 191 10.11 -15.98 5.15
C VAL A 191 10.47 -14.50 4.97
N ALA A 192 9.66 -13.58 5.53
CA ALA A 192 9.99 -12.16 5.52
C ALA A 192 11.31 -11.86 6.27
N GLY A 193 11.55 -12.52 7.39
CA GLY A 193 12.79 -12.39 8.18
C GLY A 193 14.02 -12.88 7.42
N LEU A 194 13.90 -14.00 6.69
CA LEU A 194 14.97 -14.54 5.85
C LEU A 194 15.28 -13.64 4.65
N LEU A 195 14.25 -13.14 3.96
CA LEU A 195 14.40 -12.28 2.77
C LEU A 195 14.88 -10.85 3.11
N SER A 196 14.62 -10.38 4.33
CA SER A 196 14.99 -9.02 4.77
C SER A 196 16.35 -8.95 5.47
N GLY A 197 17.11 -10.06 5.54
CA GLY A 197 18.46 -10.06 6.08
C GLY A 197 18.55 -9.98 7.62
N GLY A 198 17.60 -10.60 8.33
CA GLY A 198 17.71 -10.82 9.76
C GLY A 198 17.31 -9.62 10.63
N GLU A 199 16.00 -9.49 10.84
CA GLU A 199 15.36 -9.32 12.15
C GLU A 199 13.86 -9.35 11.88
N ALA A 200 13.17 -10.35 12.43
CA ALA A 200 11.71 -10.36 12.44
C ALA A 200 11.26 -9.08 13.15
N GLN A 201 10.68 -8.13 12.41
CA GLN A 201 10.01 -6.99 13.01
C GLN A 201 9.00 -7.53 14.02
N THR A 202 9.27 -7.26 15.29
CA THR A 202 8.37 -7.63 16.38
C THR A 202 7.06 -6.88 16.17
N PRO A 203 5.90 -7.56 16.24
CA PRO A 203 4.64 -6.86 16.22
C PRO A 203 4.58 -5.93 17.44
N VAL A 204 4.11 -4.71 17.22
CA VAL A 204 3.58 -3.85 18.29
C VAL A 204 2.62 -4.71 19.11
N LYS A 205 2.89 -4.87 20.41
CA LYS A 205 2.07 -5.68 21.34
C LYS A 205 0.60 -5.27 21.22
N SER A 206 -0.20 -6.06 20.51
CA SER A 206 -1.65 -6.09 20.71
C SER A 206 -1.90 -6.74 22.07
N LYS A 207 -2.51 -5.99 23.00
CA LYS A 207 -3.06 -6.57 24.23
C LYS A 207 -4.32 -7.36 23.85
N VAL A 208 -4.15 -8.59 23.39
CA VAL A 208 -5.26 -9.56 23.37
C VAL A 208 -4.68 -10.88 23.85
N GLY A 209 -5.15 -11.31 25.02
CA GLY A 209 -4.81 -12.59 25.61
C GLY A 209 -5.58 -13.73 24.95
N GLU A 210 -5.05 -14.93 25.08
CA GLU A 210 -5.59 -16.18 24.58
C GLU A 210 -6.92 -16.51 25.30
N GLY A 211 -8.04 -16.56 24.57
CA GLY A 211 -9.35 -17.02 25.10
C GLY A 211 -10.58 -16.15 24.82
N ASP A 212 -10.43 -14.93 24.29
CA ASP A 212 -11.59 -14.05 24.07
C ASP A 212 -12.30 -14.32 22.73
N TYR A 213 -13.41 -15.06 22.78
CA TYR A 213 -14.40 -15.06 21.69
C TYR A 213 -15.30 -13.83 21.86
N PRO A 214 -15.40 -12.92 20.87
CA PRO A 214 -16.35 -11.82 20.94
C PRO A 214 -17.77 -12.38 20.91
N THR A 215 -18.45 -12.33 22.06
CA THR A 215 -19.88 -12.64 22.15
C THR A 215 -20.64 -11.38 21.75
N SER A 216 -21.40 -11.43 20.67
CA SER A 216 -22.26 -10.33 20.24
C SER A 216 -23.70 -10.57 20.70
N GLU A 217 -24.21 -9.69 21.57
CA GLU A 217 -25.65 -9.53 21.78
C GLU A 217 -26.20 -8.47 20.81
N PRO A 218 -27.39 -8.66 20.22
CA PRO A 218 -27.97 -7.67 19.32
C PRO A 218 -28.81 -6.66 20.10
N GLU A 219 -28.44 -5.39 20.06
CA GLU A 219 -29.36 -4.29 20.39
C GLU A 219 -29.54 -3.36 19.17
N ASN A 220 -30.80 -3.17 18.78
CA ASN A 220 -31.29 -2.15 17.85
C ASN A 220 -30.62 -2.05 16.47
N GLY A 221 -30.36 -3.19 15.82
CA GLY A 221 -30.35 -3.30 14.36
C GLY A 221 -29.25 -2.54 13.59
N LYS A 222 -28.23 -1.96 14.26
CA LYS A 222 -27.04 -1.40 13.61
C LYS A 222 -25.79 -1.61 14.47
N VAL A 223 -24.83 -2.39 13.97
CA VAL A 223 -23.47 -2.42 14.50
C VAL A 223 -22.74 -1.17 14.00
N VAL A 224 -22.53 -0.20 14.89
CA VAL A 224 -21.63 0.93 14.63
C VAL A 224 -20.33 0.65 15.37
N MET A 225 -19.29 0.24 14.64
CA MET A 225 -17.91 0.31 15.13
C MET A 225 -17.40 1.72 14.87
N SER A 226 -17.27 2.52 15.93
CA SER A 226 -16.42 3.71 15.90
C SER A 226 -14.95 3.26 16.00
N PRO A 227 -14.04 3.70 15.10
CA PRO A 227 -12.63 3.37 15.24
C PRO A 227 -12.03 4.07 16.46
N ASP A 228 -11.28 3.29 17.24
CA ASP A 228 -10.47 3.70 18.38
C ASP A 228 -9.57 4.90 18.04
N GLU A 229 -9.49 5.88 18.94
CA GLU A 229 -8.79 7.16 18.78
C GLU A 229 -7.25 7.05 18.76
N SER A 230 -6.69 5.84 18.65
CA SER A 230 -5.24 5.65 18.54
C SER A 230 -4.68 5.75 17.11
N ILE A 231 -5.51 5.99 16.07
CA ILE A 231 -5.04 6.20 14.70
C ILE A 231 -4.88 7.70 14.41
N ALA A 232 -3.90 8.31 15.08
CA ALA A 232 -3.43 9.63 14.70
C ALA A 232 -2.66 9.56 13.37
N LYS A 233 -3.36 9.97 12.29
CA LYS A 233 -2.84 10.59 11.07
C LYS A 233 -1.88 9.75 10.20
N SER A 234 -2.45 8.89 9.35
CA SER A 234 -1.77 8.51 8.11
C SER A 234 -1.88 9.67 7.10
N PRO A 235 -0.78 10.08 6.42
CA PRO A 235 -0.79 11.18 5.46
C PRO A 235 -1.62 10.90 4.19
N THR A 236 -2.18 9.70 4.07
CA THR A 236 -2.97 9.26 2.91
C THR A 236 -4.40 9.85 2.91
N SER A 237 -4.94 10.27 4.06
CA SER A 237 -6.33 10.79 4.13
C SER A 237 -6.49 12.22 3.61
N THR A 238 -5.40 12.98 3.46
CA THR A 238 -5.45 14.37 2.99
C THR A 238 -5.40 14.47 1.46
N ILE A 239 -5.05 13.40 0.77
CA ILE A 239 -4.84 13.39 -0.70
C ILE A 239 -6.12 13.03 -1.46
N THR A 240 -7.08 12.38 -0.80
CA THR A 240 -8.30 11.86 -1.44
C THR A 240 -9.27 12.96 -1.91
N GLY A 241 -9.12 14.20 -1.43
CA GLY A 241 -9.97 15.33 -1.80
C GLY A 241 -9.51 16.17 -3.00
N LEU A 242 -8.27 16.00 -3.48
CA LEU A 242 -7.70 16.82 -4.57
C LEU A 242 -7.62 16.11 -5.93
N ALA A 243 -8.00 14.84 -6.00
CA ALA A 243 -7.88 14.01 -7.21
C ALA A 243 -9.20 13.84 -7.98
N VAL A 244 -10.15 14.76 -7.85
CA VAL A 244 -11.35 14.78 -8.70
C VAL A 244 -11.15 15.80 -9.81
N GLY A 245 -10.91 15.33 -11.04
CA GLY A 245 -11.23 16.12 -12.23
C GLY A 245 -10.14 16.36 -13.27
N ILE A 246 -9.17 15.46 -13.49
CA ILE A 246 -8.38 15.51 -14.73
C ILE A 246 -8.48 14.15 -15.45
N PRO A 247 -9.19 14.06 -16.60
CA PRO A 247 -9.22 12.84 -17.38
C PRO A 247 -7.83 12.62 -17.99
N ILE A 248 -7.15 11.57 -17.52
CA ILE A 248 -5.87 11.13 -18.07
C ILE A 248 -6.16 10.55 -19.47
N LYS A 249 -5.90 11.33 -20.52
CA LYS A 249 -5.81 10.80 -21.88
C LYS A 249 -4.42 10.19 -22.06
N GLU A 250 -4.44 8.86 -22.23
CA GLU A 250 -3.36 7.94 -22.61
C GLU A 250 -2.25 7.65 -21.57
N PRO A 251 -1.82 6.37 -21.46
CA PRO A 251 -0.81 5.94 -20.48
C PRO A 251 0.59 6.46 -20.83
N VAL A 252 1.28 6.93 -19.79
CA VAL A 252 2.60 7.59 -19.79
C VAL A 252 3.73 6.76 -20.46
N ASP A 253 3.51 5.46 -20.66
CA ASP A 253 4.50 4.55 -21.26
C ASP A 253 4.80 4.87 -22.74
N GLU A 254 3.85 5.40 -23.52
CA GLU A 254 4.09 5.75 -24.93
C GLU A 254 4.91 7.04 -25.11
N GLU A 255 4.80 7.99 -24.18
CA GLU A 255 5.48 9.29 -24.26
C GLU A 255 6.96 9.18 -23.88
N ILE A 256 7.28 8.27 -22.96
CA ILE A 256 8.67 7.92 -22.61
C ILE A 256 9.35 7.23 -23.81
N GLN A 257 8.65 6.35 -24.53
CA GLN A 257 9.20 5.69 -25.72
C GLN A 257 9.39 6.66 -26.89
N LYS A 258 8.45 7.58 -27.16
CA LYS A 258 8.61 8.63 -28.18
C LYS A 258 9.79 9.57 -27.87
N SER A 259 9.97 9.93 -26.60
CA SER A 259 11.07 10.80 -26.15
C SER A 259 12.44 10.11 -26.25
N ALA A 260 12.50 8.81 -25.94
CA ALA A 260 13.71 8.01 -26.12
C ALA A 260 14.08 7.84 -27.60
N ALA A 261 13.09 7.58 -28.48
CA ALA A 261 13.30 7.46 -29.92
C ALA A 261 13.76 8.78 -30.57
N GLY A 262 13.24 9.93 -30.12
CA GLY A 262 13.66 11.26 -30.59
C GLY A 262 15.12 11.60 -30.27
N ARG A 263 15.61 11.19 -29.09
CA ARG A 263 17.02 11.42 -28.68
C ARG A 263 18.01 10.58 -29.49
N ILE A 264 17.62 9.38 -29.94
CA ILE A 264 18.48 8.52 -30.76
C ILE A 264 18.59 9.05 -32.19
N ARG A 265 17.50 9.61 -32.75
CA ARG A 265 17.50 10.23 -34.09
C ARG A 265 18.40 11.48 -34.15
N LYS A 266 18.30 12.36 -33.15
CA LYS A 266 19.15 13.58 -33.04
C LYS A 266 20.64 13.29 -32.88
N LYS A 267 21.00 12.09 -32.40
CA LYS A 267 22.40 11.64 -32.25
C LYS A 267 22.97 11.03 -33.54
N ARG A 268 22.12 10.58 -34.46
CA ARG A 268 22.52 10.06 -35.79
C ARG A 268 22.65 11.14 -36.86
N GLU A 269 21.94 12.26 -36.75
CA GLU A 269 22.05 13.39 -37.69
C GLU A 269 23.27 14.31 -37.43
N ARG A 270 23.98 14.11 -36.32
CA ARG A 270 25.19 14.87 -35.96
C ARG A 270 26.50 14.12 -36.26
N LYS A 271 26.45 13.08 -37.09
CA LYS A 271 27.62 12.26 -37.45
C LYS A 271 27.78 12.20 -38.95
#